data_AF-A0A420VKK9-F1
#
_entry.id   AF-A0A420VKK9-F1
#
_cell.length_a   1.000
_cell.length_b   1.000
_cell.length_c   1.000
_cell.angle_alpha   90.00
_cell.angle_beta   90.00
_cell.angle_gamma   90.00
#
_symmetry.space_group_name_H-M   'P 1'
#
loop_
_entity.id
_entity.type
_entity.pdbx_description
1 polymer ?
#
loop_
_entity_poly.entity_id
_entity_poly.type
_entity_poly.pdbx_seq_one_letter_code
_entity_poly.pdbx_strand_id
1 'polypeptide(L)'
;MISKLFIKNDTLIILVKHHIAYMELNHDNTKKMIKNLIKNYTLAKPMSNFAKVKNIKILSDKNFTAQKNTTKQRLQNHLELSSGNFINSIQDPILHQKFEELRVLIKNVRK
;
A
#
# COMPACT_ATOMS: atom_id res chain seq x y z
N MET A 1 -1.45 -15.26 -8.69
CA MET A 1 -2.37 -15.19 -7.52
C MET A 1 -1.72 -15.83 -6.30
N ILE A 2 -1.62 -17.16 -6.22
CA ILE A 2 -0.82 -17.88 -5.20
C ILE A 2 0.61 -18.09 -5.72
N SER A 3 1.60 -17.96 -4.85
CA SER A 3 3.02 -18.15 -5.14
C SER A 3 3.50 -19.53 -4.73
N LYS A 4 3.27 -19.89 -3.46
CA LYS A 4 3.70 -21.15 -2.87
C LYS A 4 2.68 -21.60 -1.83
N LEU A 5 2.60 -22.91 -1.64
CA LEU A 5 1.75 -23.54 -0.63
C LEU A 5 2.58 -24.61 0.07
N PHE A 6 2.61 -24.57 1.40
CA PHE A 6 3.35 -25.55 2.20
C PHE A 6 2.77 -25.65 3.61
N ILE A 7 3.05 -26.76 4.27
CA ILE A 7 2.62 -27.03 5.65
C ILE A 7 3.83 -26.94 6.56
N LYS A 8 3.72 -26.15 7.64
CA LYS A 8 4.74 -26.03 8.68
C LYS A 8 4.05 -25.93 10.04
N ASN A 9 4.47 -26.74 11.01
CA ASN A 9 3.94 -26.72 12.38
C ASN A 9 2.39 -26.78 12.39
N ASP A 10 1.81 -27.81 11.77
CA ASP A 10 0.36 -27.99 11.63
C ASP A 10 -0.40 -26.81 10.99
N THR A 11 0.31 -25.90 10.33
CA THR A 11 -0.25 -24.70 9.69
C THR A 11 -0.04 -24.76 8.20
N LEU A 12 -1.14 -24.69 7.45
CA LEU A 12 -1.10 -24.47 6.01
C LEU A 12 -0.78 -23.01 5.74
N ILE A 13 0.37 -22.76 5.12
CA ILE A 13 0.80 -21.43 4.71
C ILE A 13 0.57 -21.28 3.21
N ILE A 14 -0.22 -20.28 2.85
CA ILE A 14 -0.49 -19.88 1.47
C ILE A 14 0.20 -18.54 1.23
N LEU A 15 1.28 -18.54 0.46
CA LEU A 15 1.95 -17.32 0.03
C LEU A 15 1.25 -16.77 -1.21
N VAL A 16 0.89 -15.49 -1.21
CA VAL A 16 0.19 -14.82 -2.32
C VAL A 16 1.05 -13.70 -2.92
N LYS A 17 0.95 -13.56 -4.24
CA LYS A 17 1.74 -12.61 -5.03
C LYS A 17 1.17 -11.18 -4.96
N HIS A 18 -0.16 -11.05 -5.05
CA HIS A 18 -0.83 -9.74 -5.14
C HIS A 18 -1.61 -9.41 -3.86
N HIS A 19 -1.72 -8.10 -3.57
CA HIS A 19 -2.48 -7.60 -2.41
C HIS A 19 -3.98 -7.92 -2.49
N ILE A 20 -4.58 -7.88 -3.69
CA ILE A 20 -5.99 -8.23 -3.90
C ILE A 20 -6.23 -9.70 -3.49
N ALA A 21 -5.38 -10.60 -3.96
CA ALA A 21 -5.44 -12.02 -3.58
C ALA A 21 -5.23 -12.24 -2.08
N TYR A 22 -4.40 -11.41 -1.42
CA TYR A 22 -4.29 -11.43 0.04
C TYR A 22 -5.60 -11.04 0.71
N MET A 23 -6.25 -9.97 0.27
CA MET A 23 -7.52 -9.51 0.84
C MET A 23 -8.63 -10.55 0.68
N GLU A 24 -8.79 -11.11 -0.52
CA GLU A 24 -9.83 -12.11 -0.80
C GLU A 24 -9.62 -13.41 -0.02
N LEU A 25 -8.39 -13.93 0.03
CA LEU A 25 -8.08 -15.19 0.69
C LEU A 25 -7.99 -15.06 2.21
N ASN A 26 -7.63 -13.89 2.73
CA ASN A 26 -7.54 -13.63 4.16
C ASN A 26 -8.89 -13.26 4.80
N HIS A 27 -9.93 -13.06 4.00
CA HIS A 27 -11.29 -12.85 4.49
C HIS A 27 -11.78 -14.07 5.30
N ASP A 28 -12.52 -13.83 6.39
CA ASP A 28 -12.91 -14.89 7.34
C ASP A 28 -13.78 -15.98 6.72
N ASN A 29 -14.75 -15.59 5.88
CA ASN A 29 -15.58 -16.55 5.14
C ASN A 29 -14.73 -17.45 4.23
N THR A 30 -13.74 -16.87 3.54
CA THR A 30 -12.85 -17.61 2.65
C THR A 30 -11.97 -18.58 3.44
N LYS A 31 -11.39 -18.13 4.56
CA LYS A 31 -10.61 -19.01 5.46
C LYS A 31 -11.46 -20.16 6.00
N LYS A 32 -12.72 -19.91 6.37
CA LYS A 32 -13.66 -20.93 6.83
C LYS A 32 -13.98 -21.95 5.72
N MET A 33 -14.21 -21.46 4.50
CA MET A 33 -14.42 -22.31 3.33
C MET A 33 -13.21 -23.21 3.06
N ILE A 34 -11.99 -22.66 3.06
CA ILE A 34 -10.77 -23.45 2.85
C ILE A 34 -10.61 -24.52 3.94
N LYS A 35 -10.87 -24.19 5.21
CA LYS A 35 -10.86 -25.18 6.32
C LYS A 35 -11.84 -26.32 6.08
N ASN A 36 -13.06 -26.01 5.64
CA ASN A 36 -14.07 -27.03 5.36
C ASN A 36 -13.64 -27.93 4.19
N LEU A 37 -13.08 -27.36 3.13
CA LEU A 37 -12.57 -28.12 1.99
C LEU A 37 -11.44 -29.06 2.40
N ILE A 38 -10.49 -28.59 3.22
CA ILE A 38 -9.41 -29.42 3.76
C ILE A 38 -9.99 -30.55 4.61
N LYS A 39 -10.94 -30.26 5.51
CA LYS A 39 -11.59 -31.27 6.34
C LYS A 39 -12.26 -32.36 5.49
N ASN A 40 -13.05 -31.97 4.51
CA ASN A 40 -13.72 -32.91 3.61
C ASN A 40 -12.71 -33.74 2.81
N TYR A 41 -11.64 -33.12 2.33
CA TYR A 41 -10.56 -33.82 1.65
C TYR A 41 -9.86 -34.85 2.55
N THR A 42 -9.59 -34.50 3.81
CA THR A 42 -8.94 -35.42 4.76
C THR A 42 -9.82 -36.59 5.16
N LEU A 43 -11.16 -36.44 5.15
CA LEU A 43 -12.09 -37.55 5.34
C LEU A 43 -11.97 -38.57 4.21
N ALA A 44 -11.86 -38.11 2.96
CA ALA A 44 -11.69 -38.97 1.81
C ALA A 44 -10.26 -39.54 1.67
N LYS A 45 -9.24 -38.79 2.13
CA LYS A 45 -7.82 -39.14 2.04
C LYS A 45 -7.09 -38.91 3.39
N PRO A 46 -7.25 -39.84 4.35
CA PRO A 46 -6.70 -39.68 5.70
C PRO A 46 -5.18 -39.63 5.77
N MET A 47 -4.49 -40.31 4.84
CA MET A 47 -3.03 -40.35 4.76
C MET A 47 -2.41 -39.10 4.11
N SER A 48 -3.21 -38.10 3.73
CA SER A 48 -2.69 -36.88 3.12
C SER A 48 -1.94 -36.01 4.13
N ASN A 49 -0.97 -35.24 3.66
CA ASN A 49 -0.25 -34.25 4.50
C ASN A 49 -1.20 -33.22 5.12
N PHE A 50 -2.37 -33.01 4.52
CA PHE A 50 -3.40 -32.11 5.01
C PHE A 50 -4.08 -32.60 6.30
N ALA A 51 -4.00 -33.89 6.64
CA ALA A 51 -4.57 -34.42 7.88
C ALA A 51 -3.94 -33.80 9.15
N LYS A 52 -2.71 -33.28 9.03
CA LYS A 52 -1.98 -32.61 10.12
C LYS A 52 -2.32 -31.11 10.23
N VAL A 53 -3.07 -30.55 9.28
CA VAL A 53 -3.34 -29.11 9.23
C VAL A 53 -4.45 -28.74 10.22
N LYS A 54 -4.10 -27.92 11.21
CA LYS A 54 -5.02 -27.33 12.20
C LYS A 54 -5.32 -25.87 11.88
N ASN A 55 -4.33 -25.16 11.34
CA ASN A 55 -4.39 -23.72 11.11
C ASN A 55 -4.14 -23.36 9.65
N ILE A 56 -4.66 -22.20 9.23
CA ILE A 56 -4.41 -21.65 7.89
C ILE A 56 -3.91 -20.23 8.05
N LYS A 57 -2.82 -19.90 7.36
CA LYS A 57 -2.24 -18.56 7.34
C LYS A 57 -2.00 -18.12 5.90
N ILE A 58 -2.53 -16.96 5.54
CA ILE A 58 -2.31 -16.31 4.26
C ILE A 58 -1.26 -15.23 4.48
N LEU A 59 -0.24 -15.20 3.63
CA LEU A 59 0.89 -14.28 3.75
C LEU A 59 1.23 -13.71 2.39
N SER A 60 1.65 -12.44 2.34
CA SER A 60 2.21 -11.87 1.11
C SER A 60 3.62 -12.42 0.86
N ASP A 61 3.89 -12.79 -0.39
CA ASP A 61 5.21 -13.20 -0.84
C ASP A 61 6.09 -11.96 -1.05
N LYS A 62 7.03 -11.72 -0.13
CA LYS A 62 7.97 -10.59 -0.22
C LYS A 62 8.90 -10.69 -1.44
N ASN A 63 9.17 -11.91 -1.91
CA ASN A 63 10.05 -12.15 -3.07
C ASN A 63 9.28 -12.00 -4.38
N PHE A 64 7.96 -11.93 -4.33
CA PHE A 64 7.21 -11.36 -5.42
C PHE A 64 7.45 -9.85 -5.38
N THR A 65 8.59 -9.44 -5.93
CA THR A 65 8.67 -8.14 -6.57
C THR A 65 7.51 -8.13 -7.55
N ALA A 66 6.38 -7.54 -7.12
CA ALA A 66 5.55 -6.82 -8.05
C ALA A 66 6.57 -6.09 -8.91
N GLN A 67 6.59 -6.36 -10.22
CA GLN A 67 7.18 -5.42 -11.14
C GLN A 67 6.50 -4.13 -10.73
N LYS A 68 7.19 -3.33 -9.90
CA LYS A 68 6.86 -1.95 -9.73
C LYS A 68 7.05 -1.55 -11.17
N ASN A 69 5.94 -1.38 -11.88
CA ASN A 69 5.94 -0.56 -13.06
C ASN A 69 6.44 0.76 -12.50
N THR A 70 7.76 0.90 -12.49
CA THR A 70 8.47 2.12 -12.20
C THR A 70 8.34 2.95 -13.45
N THR A 71 7.13 3.14 -13.95
CA THR A 71 6.64 4.50 -14.03
C THR A 71 6.65 5.02 -12.58
N LYS A 72 7.86 5.37 -12.10
CA LYS A 72 8.00 6.66 -11.47
C LYS A 72 7.42 7.63 -12.50
N GLN A 73 6.09 7.82 -12.49
CA GLN A 73 5.60 9.16 -12.68
C GLN A 73 6.37 9.90 -11.61
N ARG A 74 7.46 10.53 -12.06
CA ARG A 74 8.08 11.61 -11.34
C ARG A 74 6.87 12.48 -11.08
N LEU A 75 6.28 12.37 -9.89
CA LEU A 75 5.50 13.45 -9.34
C LEU A 75 6.51 14.57 -9.39
N GLN A 76 6.48 15.32 -10.49
CA GLN A 76 7.06 16.63 -10.54
C GLN A 76 6.28 17.28 -9.41
N ASN A 77 6.93 17.42 -8.26
CA ASN A 77 6.43 18.25 -7.20
C ASN A 77 6.37 19.63 -7.83
N HIS A 78 5.24 19.94 -8.47
CA HIS A 78 4.96 21.25 -9.00
C HIS A 78 4.76 22.12 -7.77
N LEU A 79 5.87 22.66 -7.28
CA LEU A 79 5.82 23.69 -6.26
C LEU A 79 5.28 24.93 -6.98
N GLU A 80 3.97 25.15 -6.86
CA GLU A 80 3.32 26.35 -7.37
C GLU A 80 3.73 27.55 -6.51
N LEU A 81 4.87 28.15 -6.84
CA LEU A 81 5.33 29.37 -6.19
C LEU A 81 4.30 30.48 -6.38
N SER A 82 4.15 31.40 -5.42
CA SER A 82 3.27 32.58 -5.56
C SER A 82 3.78 33.54 -6.65
N SER A 83 2.87 34.25 -7.33
CA SER A 83 3.18 35.26 -8.36
C SER A 83 3.45 36.66 -7.79
N GLY A 84 3.24 36.88 -6.48
CA GLY A 84 3.46 38.17 -5.87
C GLY A 84 2.45 39.26 -6.26
N ASN A 85 1.30 38.88 -6.85
CA ASN A 85 0.26 39.82 -7.32
C ASN A 85 -0.86 40.07 -6.29
N PHE A 86 -0.56 39.88 -5.00
CA PHE A 86 -1.50 40.11 -3.91
C PHE A 86 -1.65 41.61 -3.60
N ILE A 87 -2.82 42.03 -3.13
CA ILE A 87 -3.11 43.41 -2.71
C ILE A 87 -2.60 43.61 -1.27
N ASN A 88 -1.94 44.74 -1.00
CA ASN A 88 -1.50 45.11 0.35
C ASN A 88 -2.53 46.06 0.98
N SER A 89 -3.29 45.58 1.96
CA SER A 89 -4.30 46.40 2.68
C SER A 89 -3.83 46.88 4.05
N ILE A 90 -2.53 46.74 4.36
CA ILE A 90 -1.97 47.10 5.66
C ILE A 90 -1.86 48.63 5.76
N GLN A 91 -2.46 49.21 6.80
CA GLN A 91 -2.47 50.65 7.07
C GLN A 91 -1.22 51.12 7.84
N ASP A 92 -0.61 50.26 8.64
CA ASP A 92 0.62 50.56 9.37
C ASP A 92 1.80 50.75 8.40
N PRO A 93 2.48 51.91 8.38
CA PRO A 93 3.51 52.20 7.39
C PRO A 93 4.72 51.26 7.43
N ILE A 94 5.12 50.85 8.64
CA ILE A 94 6.30 49.99 8.84
C ILE A 94 6.01 48.59 8.32
N LEU A 95 4.84 48.04 8.67
CA LEU A 95 4.43 46.72 8.25
C LEU A 95 4.07 46.68 6.76
N HIS A 96 3.50 47.77 6.24
CA HIS A 96 3.26 47.96 4.81
C HIS A 96 4.56 47.84 4.02
N GLN A 97 5.62 48.53 4.45
CA GLN A 97 6.92 48.48 3.79
C GLN A 97 7.53 47.07 3.83
N LYS A 98 7.51 46.40 4.99
CA LYS A 98 8.03 45.02 5.12
C LYS A 98 7.31 44.04 4.19
N PHE A 99 6.01 44.23 3.99
CA PHE A 99 5.23 43.41 3.06
C PHE A 99 5.65 43.62 1.60
N GLU A 100 5.93 44.86 1.20
CA GLU A 100 6.45 45.19 -0.13
C GLU A 100 7.84 44.58 -0.37
N GLU A 101 8.71 44.61 0.63
CA GLU A 101 10.03 43.96 0.57
C GLU A 101 9.90 42.45 0.31
N LEU A 102 8.99 41.76 1.01
CA LEU A 102 8.70 40.34 0.76
C LEU A 102 8.15 40.10 -0.64
N ARG A 103 7.29 40.99 -1.15
CA ARG A 103 6.75 40.89 -2.52
C ARG A 103 7.86 40.95 -3.56
N VAL A 104 8.82 41.84 -3.40
CA VAL A 104 9.97 41.96 -4.31
C VAL A 104 10.80 40.68 -4.30
N LEU A 105 11.08 40.11 -3.12
CA LEU A 105 11.82 38.85 -3.00
C LEU A 105 11.09 37.70 -3.72
N ILE A 106 9.78 37.56 -3.55
CA ILE A 106 8.97 36.53 -4.23
C ILE A 106 9.03 36.69 -5.76
N LYS A 107 8.98 37.92 -6.27
CA LYS A 107 9.05 38.19 -7.73
C LYS A 107 10.44 37.92 -8.30
N ASN A 108 11.50 38.20 -7.55
CA ASN A 108 12.87 38.00 -8.02
C ASN A 108 13.25 36.53 -8.15
N VAL A 109 12.70 35.65 -7.30
CA VAL A 109 12.94 34.19 -7.38
C VAL A 109 12.42 33.57 -8.70
N ARG A 110 11.55 34.28 -9.43
CA ARG A 110 10.99 33.84 -10.72
C ARG A 110 11.73 34.39 -11.96
N LYS A 111 12.67 35.33 -11.83
CA LYS A 111 13.50 35.80 -12.96
C LYS A 111 14.67 34.85 -13.19
#